data_AF-A0A7S2PC41-F1
#
_entry.id   AF-A0A7S2PC41-F1
#
_cell.length_a   1.000
_cell.length_b   1.000
_cell.length_c   1.000
_cell.angle_alpha   90.00
_cell.angle_beta   90.00
_cell.angle_gamma   90.00
#
_symmetry.space_group_name_H-M   'P 1'
#
loop_
_entity.id
_entity.type
_entity.pdbx_description
1 polymer ?
#
loop_
_entity_poly.entity_id
_entity_poly.type
_entity_poly.pdbx_seq_one_letter_code
_entity_poly.pdbx_strand_id
1 'polypeptide(L)'
;VWRDLRPHRSAIRSRPPRFPAGPSSPAAAAAHAAMEFPFDVAALVGAASGGHTDGTEGFEGFQGGGGPLIVRVAEDSFHGHRCRPLCDVFERLGKASGLAQGLRKPVTSGTSALGDQRIYLLVDQHVALGFLKVGAKRLFVAPPPPAAGLRG
;
A
#
# COMPACT_ATOMS: atom_id res chain seq x y z
N VAL A 1 -15.52 -44.38 2.93
CA VAL A 1 -16.64 -43.50 2.53
C VAL A 1 -16.21 -42.05 2.81
N TRP A 2 -15.45 -41.46 1.89
CA TRP A 2 -15.03 -40.06 1.97
C TRP A 2 -16.13 -39.22 1.31
N ARG A 3 -16.69 -38.23 2.02
CA ARG A 3 -17.66 -37.28 1.47
C ARG A 3 -16.94 -35.99 1.07
N ASP A 4 -17.17 -35.61 -0.18
CA ASP A 4 -16.85 -34.33 -0.79
C ASP A 4 -17.35 -33.14 0.05
N LEU A 5 -16.43 -32.24 0.40
CA LEU A 5 -16.75 -30.87 0.78
C LEU A 5 -16.19 -29.94 -0.30
N ARG A 6 -17.03 -29.60 -1.29
CA ARG A 6 -16.72 -28.48 -2.19
C ARG A 6 -16.88 -27.17 -1.42
N PRO A 7 -15.94 -26.21 -1.52
CA PRO A 7 -16.13 -24.89 -0.94
C PRO A 7 -17.11 -24.07 -1.79
N HIS A 8 -18.15 -23.55 -1.15
CA HIS A 8 -19.04 -22.51 -1.68
C HIS A 8 -18.20 -21.26 -2.03
N ARG A 9 -18.01 -20.98 -3.33
CA ARG A 9 -17.52 -19.68 -3.80
C ARG A 9 -18.65 -18.66 -3.72
N SER A 10 -18.72 -17.92 -2.62
CA SER A 10 -19.49 -16.67 -2.58
C SER A 10 -18.73 -15.60 -3.37
N ALA A 11 -19.22 -15.31 -4.57
CA ALA A 11 -18.72 -14.20 -5.38
C ALA A 11 -19.13 -12.87 -4.71
N ILE A 12 -18.22 -12.28 -3.93
CA ILE A 12 -18.33 -10.88 -3.53
C ILE A 12 -18.16 -10.07 -4.82
N ARG A 13 -19.25 -9.53 -5.36
CA ARG A 13 -19.18 -8.49 -6.40
C ARG A 13 -18.51 -7.27 -5.78
N SER A 14 -17.20 -7.13 -5.98
CA SER A 14 -16.45 -5.95 -5.56
C SER A 14 -16.87 -4.77 -6.42
N ARG A 15 -17.62 -3.84 -5.83
CA ARG A 15 -17.82 -2.52 -6.40
C ARG A 15 -16.44 -1.84 -6.40
N PRO A 16 -15.94 -1.27 -7.51
CA PRO A 16 -14.64 -0.61 -7.52
C PRO A 16 -14.66 0.54 -6.49
N PRO A 17 -13.55 0.76 -5.77
CA PRO A 17 -13.46 1.86 -4.83
C PRO A 17 -13.72 3.18 -5.57
N ARG A 18 -14.76 3.90 -5.14
CA ARG A 18 -14.97 5.28 -5.58
C ARG A 18 -14.02 6.15 -4.78
N PHE A 19 -12.95 6.60 -5.41
CA PHE A 19 -12.09 7.64 -4.85
C PHE A 19 -12.80 9.00 -5.00
N PRO A 20 -12.82 9.84 -3.95
CA PRO A 20 -13.41 11.17 -4.05
C PRO A 20 -12.63 12.01 -5.08
N ALA A 21 -13.36 12.77 -5.90
CA ALA A 21 -12.78 13.74 -6.82
C ALA A 21 -12.26 14.94 -6.02
N GLY A 22 -10.93 15.02 -5.86
CA GLY A 22 -10.22 16.15 -5.29
C GLY A 22 -10.41 16.38 -3.78
N PRO A 23 -9.57 17.22 -3.17
CA PRO A 23 -9.67 17.52 -1.74
C PRO A 23 -10.90 18.38 -1.43
N SER A 24 -11.84 17.84 -0.64
CA SER A 24 -13.08 18.52 -0.24
C SER A 24 -12.91 19.51 0.93
N SER A 25 -11.68 19.77 1.38
CA SER A 25 -11.37 20.63 2.52
C SER A 25 -9.98 21.27 2.35
N PRO A 26 -9.76 22.50 2.84
CA PRO A 26 -8.43 23.13 2.84
C PRO A 26 -7.37 22.30 3.56
N ALA A 27 -7.74 21.52 4.59
CA ALA A 27 -6.82 20.60 5.25
C ALA A 27 -6.43 19.42 4.33
N ALA A 28 -7.38 18.91 3.55
CA ALA A 28 -7.12 17.87 2.57
C ALA A 28 -6.30 18.39 1.39
N ALA A 29 -6.50 19.65 0.97
CA ALA A 29 -5.72 20.30 -0.08
C ALA A 29 -4.28 20.56 0.38
N ALA A 30 -4.09 21.00 1.62
CA ALA A 30 -2.76 21.14 2.21
C ALA A 30 -2.05 19.78 2.37
N ALA A 31 -2.77 18.73 2.77
CA ALA A 31 -2.23 17.38 2.81
C ALA A 31 -1.86 16.86 1.42
N HIS A 32 -2.68 17.16 0.41
CA HIS A 32 -2.41 16.82 -0.98
C HIS A 32 -1.14 17.53 -1.50
N ALA A 33 -1.03 18.85 -1.28
CA ALA A 33 0.16 19.63 -1.64
C ALA A 33 1.41 19.19 -0.88
N ALA A 34 1.30 18.79 0.38
CA ALA A 34 2.42 18.25 1.17
C ALA A 34 2.93 16.90 0.64
N MET A 35 2.10 16.19 -0.14
CA MET A 35 2.41 14.90 -0.75
C MET A 35 2.76 14.99 -2.23
N GLU A 36 2.96 16.20 -2.74
CA GLU A 36 3.45 16.45 -4.10
C GLU A 36 4.99 16.43 -4.15
N PHE A 37 5.53 15.83 -5.20
CA PHE A 37 6.96 15.65 -5.42
C PHE A 37 7.38 16.31 -6.75
N PRO A 38 8.61 16.86 -6.83
CA PRO A 38 9.12 17.53 -8.04
C PRO A 38 9.50 16.55 -9.16
N PHE A 39 9.10 15.29 -9.04
CA PHE A 39 9.36 14.21 -9.99
C PHE A 39 8.12 13.31 -10.07
N ASP A 40 7.97 12.61 -11.19
CA ASP A 40 6.88 11.66 -11.39
C ASP A 40 7.09 10.43 -10.49
N VAL A 41 6.28 10.33 -9.43
CA VAL A 41 6.32 9.23 -8.46
C VAL A 41 5.82 7.95 -9.11
N ALA A 42 4.81 8.03 -9.98
CA ALA A 42 4.29 6.88 -10.72
C ALA A 42 5.35 6.30 -11.67
N ALA A 43 6.09 7.15 -12.39
CA ALA A 43 7.22 6.72 -13.21
C ALA A 43 8.35 6.14 -12.35
N LEU A 44 8.65 6.74 -11.18
CA LEU A 44 9.70 6.25 -10.28
C LEU A 44 9.48 4.79 -9.86
N VAL A 45 8.23 4.41 -9.57
CA VAL A 45 7.87 3.04 -9.17
C VAL A 45 7.45 2.14 -10.34
N GLY A 46 7.17 2.71 -11.52
CA GLY A 46 6.63 2.00 -12.70
C GLY A 46 7.61 1.83 -13.88
N ALA A 47 8.73 2.56 -13.95
CA ALA A 47 9.63 2.55 -15.11
C ALA A 47 10.53 1.30 -15.27
N ALA A 48 10.30 0.21 -14.53
CA ALA A 48 11.12 -1.01 -14.64
C ALA A 48 10.35 -2.32 -14.68
N SER A 49 9.05 -2.33 -14.97
CA SER A 49 8.32 -3.59 -15.19
C SER A 49 8.09 -3.87 -16.67
N GLY A 50 9.18 -3.82 -17.45
CA GLY A 50 9.32 -4.70 -18.60
C GLY A 50 9.87 -6.03 -18.09
N GLY A 51 9.00 -7.02 -17.90
CA GLY A 51 9.39 -8.40 -17.61
C GLY A 51 8.89 -8.95 -16.27
N HIS A 52 8.11 -10.03 -16.36
CA HIS A 52 7.68 -10.92 -15.28
C HIS A 52 6.69 -10.35 -14.23
N THR A 53 5.43 -10.29 -14.65
CA THR A 53 4.28 -10.44 -13.73
C THR A 53 4.17 -11.90 -13.31
N ASP A 54 5.08 -12.38 -12.46
CA ASP A 54 4.85 -13.66 -11.76
C ASP A 54 4.05 -13.36 -10.49
N GLY A 55 2.75 -13.61 -10.55
CA GLY A 55 1.82 -13.50 -9.42
C GLY A 55 1.18 -12.14 -9.17
N THR A 56 1.35 -11.16 -10.07
CA THR A 56 0.41 -10.03 -10.12
C THR A 56 -0.88 -10.56 -10.74
N GLU A 57 -1.86 -10.95 -9.92
CA GLU A 57 -3.23 -10.57 -10.24
C GLU A 57 -3.22 -9.04 -10.22
N GLY A 58 -2.77 -8.46 -11.34
CA GLY A 58 -2.93 -7.06 -11.60
C GLY A 58 -4.39 -6.77 -11.38
N PHE A 59 -4.70 -5.73 -10.64
CA PHE A 59 -5.99 -5.11 -10.76
C PHE A 59 -6.05 -4.54 -12.18
N GLU A 60 -6.30 -5.41 -13.16
CA GLU A 60 -6.50 -5.09 -14.56
C GLU A 60 -7.81 -4.32 -14.67
N GLY A 61 -7.74 -3.04 -14.36
CA GLY A 61 -8.90 -2.14 -14.44
C GLY A 61 -8.53 -0.68 -14.68
N PHE A 62 -7.25 -0.34 -14.79
CA PHE A 62 -6.83 1.06 -14.94
C PHE A 62 -5.72 1.22 -16.00
N GLN A 63 -5.93 0.65 -17.19
CA GLN A 63 -5.25 1.12 -18.39
C GLN A 63 -6.16 2.14 -19.07
N GLY A 64 -5.79 3.43 -19.00
CA GLY A 64 -6.37 4.47 -19.87
C GLY A 64 -7.04 5.68 -19.22
N GLY A 65 -6.89 5.92 -17.92
CA GLY A 65 -7.42 7.13 -17.27
C GLY A 65 -6.39 7.72 -16.31
N GLY A 66 -6.08 9.01 -16.44
CA GLY A 66 -5.15 9.74 -15.57
C GLY A 66 -5.67 9.88 -14.14
N GLY A 67 -5.69 8.77 -13.41
CA GLY A 67 -6.11 8.69 -12.02
C GLY A 67 -5.20 7.80 -11.20
N PRO A 68 -5.50 7.65 -9.90
CA PRO A 68 -4.62 6.99 -8.94
C PRO A 68 -4.31 5.53 -9.28
N LEU A 69 -3.03 5.17 -9.16
CA LEU A 69 -2.47 3.83 -9.39
C LEU A 69 -1.98 3.23 -8.06
N ILE A 70 -2.21 1.93 -7.85
CA ILE A 70 -1.60 1.16 -6.75
C ILE A 70 -0.46 0.32 -7.31
N VAL A 71 0.74 0.49 -6.78
CA VAL A 71 1.94 -0.23 -7.24
C VAL A 71 2.60 -0.95 -6.08
N ARG A 72 2.96 -2.22 -6.28
CA ARG A 72 3.88 -2.91 -5.38
C ARG A 72 5.29 -2.43 -5.68
N VAL A 73 5.96 -1.87 -4.69
CA VAL A 73 7.32 -1.37 -4.84
C VAL A 73 8.28 -2.55 -4.96
N ALA A 74 9.02 -2.62 -6.06
CA ALA A 74 10.04 -3.64 -6.29
C ALA A 74 11.30 -3.33 -5.46
N GLU A 75 11.97 -4.37 -4.94
CA GLU A 75 13.22 -4.23 -4.17
C GLU A 75 14.31 -3.47 -4.96
N ASP A 76 14.40 -3.72 -6.27
CA ASP A 76 15.33 -3.06 -7.18
C ASP A 76 15.09 -1.54 -7.32
N SER A 77 13.95 -1.03 -6.84
CA SER A 77 13.65 0.40 -6.81
C SER A 77 14.46 1.15 -5.75
N PHE A 78 14.97 0.43 -4.73
CA PHE A 78 15.84 0.98 -3.69
C PHE A 78 17.32 0.99 -4.09
N HIS A 79 17.62 0.67 -5.34
CA HIS A 79 18.99 0.64 -5.87
C HIS A 79 19.19 1.70 -6.96
N GLY A 80 20.44 2.17 -7.09
CA GLY A 80 20.83 3.13 -8.13
C GLY A 80 20.17 4.50 -8.01
N HIS A 81 19.89 5.13 -9.15
CA HIS A 81 19.39 6.51 -9.23
C HIS A 81 17.99 6.72 -8.64
N ARG A 82 17.22 5.65 -8.45
CA ARG A 82 15.84 5.68 -7.92
C ARG A 82 15.78 5.64 -6.40
N CYS A 83 16.84 5.16 -5.75
CA CYS A 83 16.90 4.97 -4.31
C CYS A 83 16.57 6.25 -3.54
N ARG A 84 17.30 7.34 -3.83
CA ARG A 84 17.18 8.59 -3.07
C ARG A 84 15.79 9.25 -3.21
N PRO A 85 15.24 9.46 -4.43
CA PRO A 85 13.87 9.94 -4.58
C PRO A 85 12.84 9.07 -3.86
N LEU A 86 12.99 7.75 -3.90
CA LEU A 86 12.06 6.81 -3.28
C LEU A 86 12.15 6.84 -1.74
N CYS A 87 13.36 6.95 -1.20
CA CYS A 87 13.59 7.17 0.23
C CYS A 87 12.92 8.47 0.71
N ASP A 88 13.01 9.54 -0.08
CA ASP A 88 12.37 10.83 0.24
C ASP A 88 10.83 10.72 0.23
N VAL A 89 10.26 9.95 -0.70
CA VAL A 89 8.81 9.63 -0.71
C VAL A 89 8.40 8.93 0.59
N PHE A 90 9.12 7.87 1.00
CA PHE A 90 8.80 7.15 2.23
C PHE A 90 9.07 7.92 3.50
N GLU A 91 10.04 8.84 3.49
CA GLU A 91 10.30 9.73 4.61
C GLU A 91 9.12 10.67 4.86
N ARG A 92 8.56 11.27 3.80
CA ARG A 92 7.39 12.16 3.93
C ARG A 92 6.12 11.41 4.30
N LEU A 93 5.85 10.30 3.61
CA LEU A 93 4.69 9.44 3.91
C LEU A 93 4.75 8.85 5.32
N GLY A 94 5.95 8.43 5.75
CA GLY A 94 6.20 7.92 7.08
C GLY A 94 5.89 8.94 8.17
N LYS A 95 6.37 10.18 8.00
CA LYS A 95 6.05 11.30 8.91
C LYS A 95 4.55 11.58 8.98
N ALA A 96 3.89 11.72 7.83
CA ALA A 96 2.44 11.98 7.81
C ALA A 96 1.63 10.83 8.42
N SER A 97 2.00 9.58 8.12
CA SER A 97 1.37 8.39 8.72
C SER A 97 1.56 8.37 10.25
N GLY A 98 2.76 8.74 10.73
CA GLY A 98 3.03 8.86 12.16
C GLY A 98 2.20 9.94 12.84
N LEU A 99 2.10 11.13 12.23
CA LEU A 99 1.26 12.22 12.72
C LEU A 99 -0.22 11.82 12.76
N ALA A 100 -0.75 11.19 11.71
CA ALA A 100 -2.14 10.76 11.63
C ALA A 100 -2.50 9.71 12.70
N GLN A 101 -1.52 8.90 13.13
CA GLN A 101 -1.66 7.89 14.18
C GLN A 101 -1.34 8.41 15.59
N GLY A 102 -0.94 9.68 15.74
CA GLY A 102 -0.52 10.25 17.02
C GLY A 102 0.80 9.67 17.57
N LEU A 103 1.65 9.14 16.69
CA LEU A 103 2.92 8.53 17.08
C LEU A 103 3.98 9.59 17.35
N ARG A 104 4.78 9.39 18.41
CA ARG A 104 5.94 10.24 18.72
C ARG A 104 7.06 10.15 17.68
N LYS A 105 7.16 9.00 17.02
CA LYS A 105 8.16 8.72 15.97
C LYS A 105 7.50 7.90 14.85
N PRO A 106 7.80 8.18 13.58
CA PRO A 106 7.35 7.35 12.47
C PRO A 106 7.84 5.91 12.61
N VAL A 107 6.98 4.94 12.27
CA VAL A 107 7.35 3.51 12.17
C VAL A 107 7.86 3.13 10.77
N THR A 108 7.84 4.09 9.84
CA THR A 108 8.37 4.00 8.48
C THR A 108 9.13 5.29 8.21
N SER A 109 10.37 5.20 7.78
CA SER A 109 11.25 6.35 7.46
C SER A 109 12.34 5.88 6.50
N GLY A 110 12.72 6.72 5.54
CA GLY A 110 13.86 6.56 4.63
C GLY A 110 14.30 5.12 4.32
N THR A 111 13.36 4.25 3.93
CA THR A 111 13.61 2.82 3.77
C THR A 111 14.51 2.62 2.55
N SER A 112 15.68 2.00 2.72
CA SER A 112 16.65 1.73 1.64
C SER A 112 16.68 0.26 1.19
N ALA A 113 15.85 -0.59 1.79
CA ALA A 113 15.64 -2.00 1.45
C ALA A 113 14.34 -2.48 2.10
N LEU A 114 13.57 -3.38 1.46
CA LEU A 114 12.34 -3.90 2.05
C LEU A 114 12.59 -5.11 2.96
N GLY A 115 13.64 -5.90 2.68
CA GLY A 115 13.85 -7.19 3.36
C GLY A 115 12.62 -8.09 3.21
N ASP A 116 12.07 -8.59 4.32
CA ASP A 116 10.85 -9.41 4.35
C ASP A 116 9.54 -8.59 4.27
N GLN A 117 9.65 -7.26 4.11
CA GLN A 117 8.52 -6.36 4.01
C GLN A 117 8.05 -6.23 2.55
N ARG A 118 6.80 -5.86 2.36
CA ARG A 118 6.24 -5.46 1.08
C ARG A 118 5.53 -4.14 1.27
N ILE A 119 5.79 -3.20 0.37
CA ILE A 119 5.13 -1.90 0.36
C ILE A 119 4.29 -1.77 -0.91
N TYR A 120 3.04 -1.38 -0.73
CA TYR A 120 2.13 -0.99 -1.78
C TYR A 120 1.91 0.51 -1.69
N LEU A 121 2.14 1.22 -2.78
CA LEU A 121 2.08 2.67 -2.86
C LEU A 121 0.88 3.07 -3.72
N LEU A 122 0.02 3.95 -3.20
CA LEU A 122 -1.04 4.61 -3.97
C LEU A 122 -0.49 5.96 -4.46
N VAL A 123 -0.40 6.13 -5.77
CA VAL A 123 0.22 7.29 -6.43
C VAL A 123 -0.71 7.89 -7.47
N ASP A 124 -0.63 9.20 -7.67
CA ASP A 124 -1.23 9.89 -8.81
C ASP A 124 -0.19 10.85 -9.40
N GLN A 125 0.51 10.40 -10.44
CA GLN A 125 1.63 11.09 -11.08
C GLN A 125 2.68 11.56 -10.06
N HIS A 126 2.68 12.87 -9.75
CA HIS A 126 3.61 13.55 -8.85
C HIS A 126 3.20 13.46 -7.38
N VAL A 127 2.05 12.87 -7.06
CA VAL A 127 1.47 12.86 -5.71
C VAL A 127 1.50 11.45 -5.12
N ALA A 128 2.05 11.29 -3.92
CA ALA A 128 1.98 10.04 -3.18
C ALA A 128 0.82 10.08 -2.18
N LEU A 129 -0.31 9.45 -2.53
CA LEU A 129 -1.55 9.55 -1.77
C LEU A 129 -1.55 8.70 -0.50
N GLY A 130 -0.76 7.62 -0.46
CA GLY A 130 -0.65 6.78 0.72
C GLY A 130 0.13 5.49 0.47
N PHE A 131 0.35 4.72 1.52
CA PHE A 131 1.04 3.44 1.43
C PHE A 131 0.48 2.41 2.41
N LEU A 132 0.63 1.13 2.05
CA LEU A 132 0.41 -0.02 2.90
C LEU A 132 1.74 -0.78 3.03
N LYS A 133 2.21 -0.93 4.28
CA LYS A 133 3.39 -1.73 4.60
C LYS A 133 2.97 -3.01 5.31
N VAL A 134 3.37 -4.15 4.75
CA VAL A 134 3.13 -5.48 5.33
C VAL A 134 4.46 -6.23 5.44
N GLY A 135 4.52 -7.23 6.31
CA GLY A 135 5.72 -8.07 6.47
C GLY A 135 5.44 -9.25 7.38
N ALA A 136 6.10 -10.37 7.13
CA ALA A 136 5.98 -11.53 8.01
C ALA A 136 6.56 -11.20 9.39
N LYS A 137 5.88 -11.65 10.46
CA LYS A 137 6.36 -11.45 11.83
C LYS A 137 6.10 -12.70 12.65
N ARG A 138 7.14 -13.20 13.32
CA ARG A 138 7.01 -14.27 14.32
C ARG A 138 6.48 -13.64 15.59
N LEU A 139 5.24 -13.99 15.95
CA LEU A 139 4.55 -13.46 17.11
C LEU A 139 4.27 -14.58 18.09
N PHE A 140 4.40 -14.30 19.39
CA PHE A 140 3.78 -15.10 20.43
C PHE A 140 2.33 -14.63 20.59
N VAL A 141 1.38 -15.47 20.20
CA VAL A 141 -0.05 -15.15 20.22
C VAL A 141 -0.70 -15.89 21.38
N ALA A 142 -1.35 -15.16 22.28
CA ALA A 142 -2.12 -15.78 23.35
C ALA A 142 -3.32 -16.55 22.75
N PRO A 143 -3.65 -17.74 23.27
CA PRO A 143 -4.85 -18.45 22.83
C PRO A 143 -6.09 -17.60 23.12
N PRO A 144 -7.14 -17.71 22.28
CA PRO A 144 -8.40 -17.03 22.56
C PRO A 144 -8.95 -17.47 23.93
N PRO A 145 -9.64 -16.59 24.67
CA PRO A 145 -10.26 -16.97 25.93
C PRO A 145 -11.24 -18.15 25.68
N PRO A 146 -11.36 -19.09 26.64
CA PRO A 146 -12.33 -20.19 26.49
C PRO A 146 -13.71 -19.59 26.28
N ALA A 147 -14.42 -20.07 25.25
CA ALA A 147 -15.78 -19.63 24.97
C ALA A 147 -16.60 -19.81 26.25
N ALA A 148 -17.16 -18.73 26.78
CA ALA A 148 -18.06 -18.80 27.92
C ALA A 148 -19.17 -19.77 27.52
N GLY A 149 -19.17 -20.96 28.12
CA GLY A 149 -20.12 -22.00 27.78
C GLY A 149 -21.51 -21.43 27.93
N LEU A 150 -22.24 -21.36 26.81
CA LEU A 150 -23.69 -21.34 26.81
C LEU A 150 -24.13 -22.63 27.50
N ARG A 151 -24.21 -22.59 28.84
CA ARG A 151 -24.97 -23.56 29.62
C ARG A 151 -26.44 -23.21 29.39
N GLY A 152 -27.02 -23.83 28.37
CA GLY A 152 -28.45 -24.02 28.22
C GLY A 152 -28.75 -25.50 28.36
#